data_AF-A0A531LFY7-F1
#
_entry.id   AF-A0A531LFY7-F1
#
_cell.length_a   1.000
_cell.length_b   1.000
_cell.length_c   1.000
_cell.angle_alpha   90.00
_cell.angle_beta   90.00
_cell.angle_gamma   90.00
#
_symmetry.space_group_name_H-M   'P 1'
#
loop_
_entity.id
_entity.type
_entity.pdbx_description
1 polymer ?
#
loop_
_entity_poly.entity_id
_entity_poly.type
_entity_poly.pdbx_seq_one_letter_code
_entity_poly.pdbx_strand_id
1 'polypeptide(L)' 'VKKRGLPIVLISHNMPHVFEVADRIHIHRLGRRLCVIDPKQYTMSDAVAFMTGAKLPPEAALAA' A
#
# COMPACT_ATOMS: atom_id res chain seq x y z
N VAL A 1 -5.40 14.13 -13.93
CA VAL A 1 -5.19 12.79 -14.56
C VAL A 1 -6.16 11.74 -14.05
N LYS A 2 -6.34 11.56 -12.73
CA LYS A 2 -7.33 10.64 -12.13
C LYS A 2 -8.76 10.78 -12.68
N LYS A 3 -9.26 12.03 -12.80
CA LYS A 3 -10.59 12.32 -13.39
C LYS A 3 -10.76 11.93 -14.87
N ARG A 4 -9.67 11.62 -15.59
CA ARG A 4 -9.72 11.19 -17.00
C ARG A 4 -9.92 9.68 -17.17
N GLY A 5 -10.08 8.93 -16.07
CA GLY A 5 -10.31 7.47 -16.11
C GLY A 5 -9.08 6.65 -16.50
N LEU A 6 -7.89 7.26 -16.56
CA LEU A 6 -6.64 6.57 -16.88
C LEU A 6 -6.09 5.89 -15.62
N PRO A 7 -5.82 4.57 -15.64
CA PRO A 7 -5.17 3.89 -14.53
C PRO A 7 -3.71 4.34 -14.40
N ILE A 8 -3.26 4.53 -13.15
CA ILE A 8 -1.91 4.99 -12.83
C ILE A 8 -1.30 4.03 -11.81
N VAL A 9 -0.07 3.60 -12.07
CA VAL A 9 0.75 2.88 -11.11
C VAL A 9 1.82 3.84 -10.60
N LEU A 10 1.72 4.20 -9.31
CA LEU A 10 2.72 5.01 -8.63
C LEU A 10 3.61 4.09 -7.79
N ILE A 11 4.92 4.10 -8.05
CA ILE A 11 5.92 3.42 -7.24
C ILE A 11 6.69 4.49 -6.47
N SER A 12 6.55 4.49 -5.14
CA SER A 12 7.18 5.48 -4.28
C SER A 12 7.34 4.92 -2.87
N HIS A 13 8.35 5.43 -2.17
CA HIS A 13 8.56 5.21 -0.74
C HIS A 13 8.19 6.47 0.10
N ASN A 14 7.78 7.56 -0.56
CA ASN A 14 7.30 8.77 0.11
C ASN A 14 5.85 8.54 0.57
N MET A 15 5.71 8.04 1.80
CA MET A 15 4.44 7.60 2.36
C MET A 15 3.35 8.68 2.45
N PRO A 16 3.63 9.94 2.88
CA PRO A 16 2.62 11.00 2.86
C PRO A 16 1.94 11.16 1.49
N HIS A 17 2.73 11.24 0.42
CA HIS A 17 2.20 11.42 -0.92
C HIS A 17 1.46 10.18 -1.42
N VAL A 18 1.96 8.98 -1.12
CA VAL A 18 1.29 7.73 -1.49
C VAL A 18 -0.10 7.67 -0.88
N PHE A 19 -0.23 8.00 0.41
CA PHE A 19 -1.51 7.99 1.12
C PHE A 19 -2.48 9.07 0.63
N GLU A 20 -1.96 10.22 0.17
CA GLU A 20 -2.79 11.30 -0.37
C GLU A 20 -3.46 10.92 -1.70
N VAL A 21 -2.76 10.21 -2.59
CA VAL A 21 -3.21 10.02 -3.97
C VAL A 21 -3.74 8.62 -4.28
N ALA A 22 -3.32 7.61 -3.53
CA ALA A 22 -3.61 6.21 -3.84
C ALA A 22 -5.06 5.84 -3.50
N ASP A 23 -5.68 5.06 -4.38
CA ASP A 23 -6.96 4.38 -4.10
C ASP A 23 -6.74 3.05 -3.36
N ARG A 24 -5.58 2.42 -3.59
CA ARG A 24 -5.12 1.17 -2.96
C ARG A 24 -3.59 1.15 -2.96
N ILE A 25 -3.00 0.52 -1.97
CA ILE A 25 -1.54 0.43 -1.84
C ILE A 25 -1.14 -1.04 -1.83
N HIS A 26 -0.28 -1.42 -2.77
CA HIS A 26 0.35 -2.74 -2.79
C HIS A 26 1.66 -2.67 -2.01
N ILE A 27 1.77 -3.46 -0.96
CA ILE A 27 3.00 -3.54 -0.17
C ILE A 27 3.79 -4.75 -0.63
N HIS A 28 5.03 -4.52 -1.03
CA HIS A 28 5.95 -5.56 -1.44
C HIS A 28 7.05 -5.72 -0.39
N ARG A 29 7.43 -6.97 -0.12
CA ARG A 29 8.53 -7.30 0.80
C ARG A 29 9.22 -8.57 0.29
N LEU A 30 10.55 -8.56 0.28
CA LEU A 30 11.37 -9.69 -0.18
C LEU A 30 10.99 -10.17 -1.61
N GLY A 31 10.83 -9.23 -2.54
CA GLY A 31 10.55 -9.53 -3.95
C GLY A 31 9.14 -10.00 -4.27
N ARG A 32 8.24 -10.12 -3.28
CA ARG A 32 6.85 -10.54 -3.47
C ARG A 32 5.85 -9.52 -2.92
N ARG A 33 4.64 -9.52 -3.47
CA ARG A 33 3.50 -8.78 -2.92
C ARG A 33 3.12 -9.43 -1.59
N LEU A 34 3.20 -8.66 -0.52
CA LEU A 34 2.85 -9.10 0.83
C LEU A 34 1.35 -8.96 1.07
N CYS A 35 0.82 -7.76 0.85
CA CYS A 35 -0.59 -7.43 1.08
C CYS A 35 -1.05 -6.24 0.23
N VAL A 36 -2.36 -6.04 0.18
CA VAL A 36 -2.99 -4.83 -0.40
C VAL A 36 -3.81 -4.15 0.69
N ILE A 37 -3.64 -2.84 0.85
CA ILE A 37 -4.34 -2.06 1.85
C ILE A 37 -5.12 -0.89 1.23
N ASP A 38 -6.21 -0.50 1.89
CA ASP A 38 -6.93 0.75 1.64
C ASP A 38 -6.32 1.84 2.55
N PRO A 39 -5.78 2.95 2.00
CA PRO A 39 -5.22 4.04 2.80
C PRO A 39 -6.21 4.70 3.75
N LYS A 40 -7.52 4.46 3.61
CA LYS A 40 -8.56 4.94 4.55
C LYS A 40 -8.73 4.06 5.78
N GLN A 41 -8.28 2.80 5.72
CA GLN A 41 -8.44 1.80 6.79
C GLN A 41 -7.15 1.53 7.56
N TYR A 42 -6.02 2.02 7.05
CA TYR A 42 -4.69 1.80 7.62
C TYR A 42 -3.97 3.12 7.79
N THR A 43 -2.98 3.14 8.67
CA THR A 43 -2.11 4.30 8.84
C THR A 43 -0.83 4.14 8.02
N MET A 44 -0.10 5.25 7.82
CA MET A 44 1.25 5.19 7.26
C MET A 44 2.19 4.32 8.10
N SER A 45 2.03 4.34 9.42
CA SER A 45 2.82 3.52 10.35
C SER A 45 2.57 2.03 10.12
N ASP A 46 1.32 1.62 9.88
CA ASP A 46 0.99 0.23 9.54
C ASP A 46 1.68 -0.20 8.25
N ALA A 47 1.63 0.64 7.20
CA ALA A 47 2.28 0.36 5.93
C ALA A 47 3.80 0.17 6.08
N VAL A 48 4.46 1.03 6.87
CA VAL A 48 5.90 0.91 7.20
C VAL A 48 6.18 -0.35 8.00
N ALA A 49 5.33 -0.69 8.96
CA ALA A 49 5.46 -1.91 9.75
C ALA A 49 5.34 -3.16 8.88
N PHE A 50 4.45 -3.18 7.88
CA PHE A 50 4.35 -4.28 6.91
C PHE A 50 5.56 -4.35 5.98
N MET A 51 6.05 -3.22 5.47
CA MET A 51 7.23 -3.16 4.59
C MET A 51 8.50 -3.68 5.28
N THR A 52 8.71 -3.32 6.55
CA THR A 52 9.87 -3.74 7.35
C THR A 52 9.70 -5.15 7.94
N GLY A 53 8.46 -5.57 8.17
CA GLY A 53 8.11 -6.82 8.84
C GLY A 53 7.98 -6.68 10.36
N ALA A 54 7.86 -5.47 10.89
CA ALA A 54 7.56 -5.19 12.29
C ALA A 54 6.11 -5.58 12.67
N LYS A 55 5.21 -5.70 11.69
CA LYS A 55 3.83 -6.16 11.87
C LYS A 55 3.46 -7.11 10.73
N LEU A 56 2.62 -8.09 11.03
CA LEU A 56 2.03 -8.97 10.02
C LEU A 56 0.71 -8.38 9.52
N PRO A 57 0.43 -8.39 8.21
CA PRO A 57 -0.87 -8.00 7.69
C PRO A 57 -1.95 -9.00 8.15
N PRO A 58 -3.18 -8.53 8.38
CA PRO A 58 -4.30 -9.43 8.67
C PRO A 58 -4.57 -10.37 7.48
N GLU A 59 -5.08 -11.56 7.76
CA GLU A 59 -5.25 -12.63 6.78
C GLU A 59 -6.10 -12.19 5.57
N ALA A 60 -7.13 -11.37 5.81
CA ALA A 60 -7.98 -10.80 4.78
C ALA A 60 -7.27 -9.85 3.80
N ALA A 61 -6.10 -9.32 4.16
CA ALA A 61 -5.32 -8.39 3.34
C ALA A 61 -4.16 -9.07 2.59
N LEU A 62 -3.89 -10.35 2.86
CA LEU A 62 -2.81 -11.09 2.22
C LEU A 62 -3.01 -11.20 0.71
N ALA A 63 -1.91 -11.17 -0.01
CA ALA A 63 -1.92 -11.53 -1.43
C ALA A 63 -2.37 -12.99 -1.58
N ALA A 64 -3.43 -13.21 -2.36
CA ALA A 64 -3.72 -14.52 -2.96
C ALA A 64 -2.54 -14.97 -3.83
#